data_AF-A0A7X6BAI8-F1
#
_entry.id   AF-A0A7X6BAI8-F1
#
_cell.length_a   1.000
_cell.length_b   1.000
_cell.length_c   1.000
_cell.angle_alpha   90.00
_cell.angle_beta   90.00
_cell.angle_gamma   90.00
#
_symmetry.space_group_name_H-M   'P 1'
#
loop_
_entity.id
_entity.type
_entity.pdbx_description
1 polymer ?
#
loop_
_entity_poly.entity_id
_entity_poly.type
_entity_poly.pdbx_seq_one_letter_code
_entity_poly.pdbx_strand_id
1 'polypeptide(L)'
;MAKGLEKRLFATVATKALFMPELTALDWRVLGLIGLHDGMTLLKAAQGKSMGAGCTASNVTLAREAQCSYAALCRSITKLERLDLIEKQDRRGGKGLTAIRVRYDPPDNVPRGDVQYDEAATLGAGQYDRTDINDDGQYDQTARSNALPPAEFLPDQRHHYSSLREGLDVAEAKELNSPEGAHFGFSELDPRERGLPMVSLKQHLPKLFDKLASYAQVPAIERAFKAMGGDPDRIPTPERTEIASLLDAISEAFAGEPTGQQAARLFGEIAPF
;
A
#
# COMPACT_ATOMS: atom_id res chain seq x y z
N MET A 1 20.93 2.19 -4.94
CA MET A 1 19.67 1.57 -5.39
C MET A 1 19.95 0.14 -5.82
N ALA A 2 19.17 -0.84 -5.36
CA ALA A 2 19.38 -2.24 -5.72
C ALA A 2 18.87 -2.50 -7.16
N LYS A 3 19.79 -2.80 -8.09
CA LYS A 3 19.45 -3.26 -9.44
C LYS A 3 18.58 -4.53 -9.32
N GLY A 4 17.32 -4.46 -9.75
CA GLY A 4 16.42 -5.63 -9.83
C GLY A 4 14.98 -5.41 -9.35
N LEU A 5 14.70 -4.37 -8.55
CA LEU A 5 13.34 -4.05 -8.10
C LEU A 5 12.47 -3.42 -9.18
N GLU A 6 13.05 -2.72 -10.15
CA GLU A 6 12.34 -2.03 -11.24
C GLU A 6 11.50 -2.96 -12.13
N LYS A 7 11.61 -4.30 -11.98
CA LYS A 7 10.86 -5.28 -12.78
C LYS A 7 9.72 -5.98 -12.04
N ARG A 8 9.56 -5.82 -10.72
CA ARG A 8 8.54 -6.54 -9.96
C ARG A 8 7.48 -5.58 -9.45
N LEU A 9 6.29 -5.66 -10.05
CA LEU A 9 5.11 -4.88 -9.67
C LEU A 9 4.26 -5.61 -8.62
N PHE A 10 4.43 -6.92 -8.50
CA PHE A 10 3.62 -7.77 -7.62
C PHE A 10 4.51 -8.56 -6.66
N ALA A 11 4.06 -8.64 -5.42
CA ALA A 11 4.62 -9.50 -4.40
C ALA A 11 3.82 -10.80 -4.29
N THR A 12 4.48 -11.85 -3.85
CA THR A 12 3.83 -13.09 -3.42
C THR A 12 4.03 -13.20 -1.92
N VAL A 13 3.01 -13.73 -1.23
CA VAL A 13 2.98 -13.90 0.22
C VAL A 13 2.43 -15.29 0.53
N ALA A 14 2.69 -15.79 1.73
CA ALA A 14 2.21 -17.10 2.17
C ALA A 14 0.68 -17.13 2.16
N THR A 15 0.09 -18.19 1.59
CA THR A 15 -1.36 -18.35 1.51
C THR A 15 -1.98 -18.46 2.91
N LYS A 16 -1.27 -19.06 3.88
CA LYS A 16 -1.69 -19.10 5.30
C LYS A 16 -1.97 -17.71 5.90
N ALA A 17 -1.32 -16.65 5.41
CA ALA A 17 -1.56 -15.29 5.90
C ALA A 17 -2.99 -14.81 5.61
N LEU A 18 -3.63 -15.27 4.52
CA LEU A 18 -4.99 -14.87 4.13
C LEU A 18 -6.04 -15.27 5.17
N PHE A 19 -5.74 -16.30 5.97
CA PHE A 19 -6.63 -16.85 6.98
C PHE A 19 -6.29 -16.37 8.40
N MET A 20 -5.39 -15.39 8.56
CA MET A 20 -4.99 -14.85 9.86
C MET A 20 -5.72 -13.53 10.15
N PRO A 21 -6.81 -13.54 10.95
CA PRO A 21 -7.58 -12.33 11.27
C PRO A 21 -6.76 -11.33 12.10
N GLU A 22 -5.70 -11.80 12.74
CA GLU A 22 -4.79 -11.01 13.57
C GLU A 22 -3.98 -10.00 12.74
N LEU A 23 -3.86 -10.17 11.41
CA LEU A 23 -3.05 -9.32 10.56
C LEU A 23 -3.75 -7.99 10.26
N THR A 24 -3.10 -6.89 10.61
CA THR A 24 -3.57 -5.55 10.26
C THR A 24 -3.21 -5.19 8.83
N ALA A 25 -3.83 -4.14 8.28
CA ALA A 25 -3.45 -3.59 6.97
C ALA A 25 -1.97 -3.16 6.89
N LEU A 26 -1.35 -2.79 8.02
CA LEU A 26 0.09 -2.52 8.06
C LEU A 26 0.90 -3.81 7.92
N ASP A 27 0.51 -4.87 8.64
CA ASP A 27 1.20 -6.17 8.60
C ASP A 27 1.19 -6.76 7.19
N TRP A 28 0.06 -6.65 6.49
CA TRP A 28 -0.06 -7.04 5.09
C TRP A 28 0.88 -6.27 4.16
N ARG A 29 0.97 -4.94 4.31
CA ARG A 29 1.91 -4.12 3.51
C ARG A 29 3.35 -4.50 3.79
N VAL A 30 3.73 -4.67 5.06
CA VAL A 30 5.09 -5.05 5.46
C VAL A 30 5.44 -6.44 4.92
N LEU A 31 4.54 -7.42 5.07
CA LEU A 31 4.73 -8.78 4.54
C LEU A 31 4.88 -8.77 3.02
N GLY A 32 4.02 -8.02 2.31
CA GLY A 32 4.09 -7.87 0.86
C GLY A 32 5.42 -7.25 0.39
N LEU A 33 5.89 -6.20 1.07
CA LEU A 33 7.18 -5.57 0.75
C LEU A 33 8.35 -6.53 1.01
N ILE A 34 8.36 -7.24 2.14
CA ILE A 34 9.38 -8.26 2.42
C ILE A 34 9.33 -9.33 1.32
N GLY A 35 8.14 -9.80 0.93
CA GLY A 35 7.97 -10.78 -0.16
C GLY A 35 8.46 -10.28 -1.52
N LEU A 36 8.24 -8.99 -1.81
CA LEU A 36 8.75 -8.34 -3.02
C LEU A 36 10.27 -8.35 -3.08
N HIS A 37 10.92 -7.92 -1.99
CA HIS A 37 12.38 -7.84 -1.85
C HIS A 37 13.04 -9.21 -1.71
N ASP A 38 12.38 -10.17 -1.05
CA ASP A 38 12.84 -11.55 -0.91
C ASP A 38 12.79 -12.28 -2.25
N GLY A 39 11.61 -12.31 -2.87
CA GLY A 39 11.43 -12.95 -4.16
C GLY A 39 11.35 -14.47 -4.13
N MET A 40 10.69 -15.01 -3.09
CA MET A 40 10.44 -16.44 -2.86
C MET A 40 11.71 -17.26 -2.73
N THR A 41 12.71 -16.76 -1.99
CA THR A 41 14.03 -17.40 -1.99
C THR A 41 14.02 -18.76 -1.31
N LEU A 42 13.24 -18.91 -0.23
CA LEU A 42 13.09 -20.18 0.47
C LEU A 42 12.37 -21.22 -0.40
N LEU A 43 11.25 -20.84 -1.02
CA LEU A 43 10.51 -21.74 -1.92
C LEU A 43 11.38 -22.21 -3.08
N LYS A 44 12.15 -21.30 -3.71
CA LYS A 44 13.09 -21.65 -4.78
C LYS A 44 14.18 -22.59 -4.30
N ALA A 45 14.72 -22.37 -3.09
CA ALA A 45 15.71 -23.26 -2.51
C ALA A 45 15.14 -24.67 -2.25
N ALA A 46 13.91 -24.78 -1.75
CA ALA A 46 13.22 -26.06 -1.58
C ALA A 46 13.00 -26.80 -2.92
N GLN A 47 12.83 -26.07 -4.02
CA GLN A 47 12.77 -26.60 -5.39
C GLN A 47 14.15 -26.93 -6.00
N GLY A 48 15.23 -26.90 -5.21
CA GLY A 48 16.59 -27.20 -5.67
C GLY A 48 17.30 -26.07 -6.42
N LYS A 49 16.74 -24.85 -6.45
CA LYS A 49 17.42 -23.67 -7.02
C LYS A 49 18.39 -23.05 -6.00
N SER A 50 19.32 -22.23 -6.46
CA SER A 50 20.23 -21.52 -5.57
C SER A 50 19.47 -20.62 -4.60
N MET A 51 19.81 -20.72 -3.31
CA MET A 51 19.25 -19.86 -2.28
C MET A 51 19.66 -18.42 -2.55
N GLY A 52 18.70 -17.56 -2.86
CA GLY A 52 18.96 -16.14 -3.12
C GLY A 52 19.32 -15.37 -1.85
N ALA A 53 19.58 -14.07 -1.99
CA ALA A 53 20.07 -13.21 -0.90
C ALA A 53 19.02 -12.89 0.19
N GLY A 54 17.73 -13.18 -0.06
CA GLY A 54 16.62 -12.78 0.80
C GLY A 54 16.24 -11.29 0.63
N CYS A 55 15.32 -10.80 1.46
CA CYS A 55 15.08 -9.36 1.56
C CYS A 55 16.28 -8.70 2.24
N THR A 56 17.04 -7.93 1.47
CA THR A 56 18.22 -7.19 1.93
C THR A 56 17.98 -5.69 2.05
N ALA A 57 16.74 -5.23 1.85
CA ALA A 57 16.38 -3.85 2.07
C ALA A 57 16.56 -3.48 3.55
N SER A 58 17.06 -2.27 3.82
CA SER A 58 17.20 -1.80 5.19
C SER A 58 15.83 -1.55 5.81
N ASN A 59 15.70 -1.68 7.13
CA ASN A 59 14.47 -1.35 7.84
C ASN A 59 14.01 0.09 7.58
N VAL A 60 14.93 1.04 7.40
CA VAL A 60 14.59 2.42 7.00
C VAL A 60 13.93 2.46 5.62
N THR A 61 14.43 1.68 4.67
CA THR A 61 13.86 1.59 3.31
C THR A 61 12.47 0.96 3.37
N LEU A 62 12.33 -0.15 4.10
CA LEU A 62 11.04 -0.83 4.27
C LEU A 62 10.01 0.05 4.97
N ALA A 63 10.39 0.81 6.01
CA ALA A 63 9.48 1.70 6.73
C ALA A 63 8.95 2.81 5.81
N ARG A 64 9.85 3.38 4.99
CA ARG A 64 9.49 4.39 3.99
C ARG A 64 8.54 3.83 2.93
N GLU A 65 8.84 2.64 2.39
CA GLU A 65 7.99 2.00 1.38
C GLU A 65 6.64 1.56 1.95
N ALA A 66 6.61 1.10 3.20
CA ALA A 66 5.38 0.78 3.92
C ALA A 66 4.60 2.02 4.37
N GLN A 67 5.17 3.23 4.21
CA GLN A 67 4.61 4.50 4.69
C GLN A 67 4.24 4.44 6.18
N CYS A 68 5.16 3.96 7.00
CA CYS A 68 4.98 3.84 8.44
C CYS A 68 6.22 4.30 9.21
N SER A 69 6.08 4.51 10.51
CA SER A 69 7.22 4.81 11.36
C SER A 69 8.13 3.58 11.52
N TYR A 70 9.43 3.82 11.77
CA TYR A 70 10.40 2.76 12.01
C TYR A 70 9.96 1.83 13.17
N ALA A 71 9.41 2.41 14.25
CA ALA A 71 8.91 1.65 15.39
C ALA A 71 7.71 0.76 15.01
N ALA A 72 6.79 1.28 14.19
CA ALA A 72 5.65 0.50 13.70
C ALA A 72 6.10 -0.66 12.80
N LEU A 73 7.06 -0.42 11.90
CA LEU A 73 7.69 -1.47 11.10
C LEU A 73 8.30 -2.56 12.00
N CYS A 74 9.13 -2.19 12.98
CA CYS A 74 9.78 -3.16 13.86
C CYS A 74 8.76 -4.02 14.62
N ARG A 75 7.69 -3.42 15.15
CA ARG A 75 6.59 -4.16 15.79
C ARG A 75 5.91 -5.14 14.82
N SER A 76 5.65 -4.70 13.59
CA SER A 76 5.05 -5.54 12.56
C SER A 76 5.97 -6.70 12.18
N ILE A 77 7.27 -6.46 11.97
CA ILE A 77 8.26 -7.52 11.69
C ILE A 77 8.32 -8.53 12.84
N THR A 78 8.40 -8.09 14.10
CA THR A 78 8.39 -8.99 15.25
C THR A 78 7.09 -9.81 15.33
N LYS A 79 5.95 -9.21 15.01
CA LYS A 79 4.67 -9.91 14.96
C LYS A 79 4.64 -10.96 13.84
N LEU A 80 5.06 -10.60 12.62
CA LEU A 80 5.13 -11.52 11.48
C LEU A 80 6.08 -12.69 11.73
N GLU A 81 7.20 -12.45 12.41
CA GLU A 81 8.14 -13.48 12.84
C GLU A 81 7.51 -14.41 13.88
N ARG A 82 6.79 -13.86 14.87
CA ARG A 82 6.05 -14.65 15.86
C ARG A 82 4.92 -15.50 15.23
N LEU A 83 4.31 -15.01 14.16
CA LEU A 83 3.28 -15.72 13.40
C LEU A 83 3.85 -16.72 12.38
N ASP A 84 5.17 -16.88 12.36
CA ASP A 84 5.86 -17.79 11.47
C ASP A 84 5.65 -17.50 9.97
N LEU A 85 5.37 -16.24 9.63
CA LEU A 85 5.18 -15.80 8.25
C LEU A 85 6.51 -15.38 7.61
N ILE A 86 7.48 -14.99 8.42
CA ILE A 86 8.83 -14.61 7.99
C ILE A 86 9.87 -15.26 8.90
N GLU A 87 11.08 -15.39 8.39
CA GLU A 87 12.24 -15.76 9.19
C GLU A 87 13.43 -14.85 8.94
N LYS A 88 14.25 -14.70 9.99
CA LYS A 88 15.50 -13.96 9.97
C LYS A 88 16.66 -14.95 9.87
N GLN A 89 17.49 -14.78 8.84
CA GLN A 89 18.70 -15.58 8.67
C GLN A 89 19.93 -14.70 8.65
N ASP A 90 20.97 -15.14 9.35
CA ASP A 90 22.28 -14.49 9.27
C ASP A 90 22.88 -14.68 7.88
N ARG A 91 23.40 -13.60 7.31
CA ARG A 91 24.07 -13.67 6.01
C ARG A 91 25.44 -14.33 6.18
N ARG A 92 25.72 -15.32 5.34
CA ARG A 92 27.09 -15.84 5.17
C ARG A 92 27.97 -14.71 4.64
N GLY A 93 28.86 -14.17 5.48
CA GLY A 93 29.90 -13.22 5.06
C GLY A 93 30.00 -11.90 5.82
N GLY A 94 29.24 -11.66 6.89
CA GLY A 94 29.45 -10.45 7.71
C GLY A 94 28.62 -10.40 8.99
N LYS A 95 29.27 -9.99 10.09
CA LYS A 95 28.60 -9.73 11.37
C LYS A 95 27.64 -8.54 11.20
N GLY A 96 26.33 -8.79 11.27
CA GLY A 96 25.33 -7.74 11.49
C GLY A 96 24.32 -7.48 10.38
N LEU A 97 24.37 -8.19 9.25
CA LEU A 97 23.31 -8.10 8.23
C LEU A 97 22.45 -9.36 8.25
N THR A 98 21.27 -9.24 8.84
CA THR A 98 20.24 -10.29 8.82
C THR A 98 19.41 -10.15 7.55
N ALA A 99 19.26 -11.23 6.79
CA ALA A 99 18.31 -11.31 5.68
C ALA A 99 16.94 -11.74 6.22
N ILE A 100 15.88 -11.05 5.82
CA ILE A 100 14.51 -11.46 6.14
C ILE A 100 13.97 -12.25 4.94
N ARG A 101 13.31 -13.39 5.19
CA ARG A 101 12.73 -14.22 4.14
C ARG A 101 11.27 -14.53 4.48
N VAL A 102 10.43 -14.62 3.47
CA VAL A 102 9.02 -15.04 3.66
C VAL A 102 8.98 -16.57 3.64
N ARG A 103 8.25 -17.16 4.60
CA ARG A 103 8.00 -18.60 4.64
C ARG A 103 6.80 -18.95 3.77
N TYR A 104 7.01 -19.88 2.85
CA TYR A 104 5.98 -20.44 2.00
C TYR A 104 5.93 -21.93 2.32
N ASP A 105 5.34 -22.30 3.46
CA ASP A 105 5.36 -23.69 3.93
C ASP A 105 4.32 -24.49 3.14
N PRO A 106 4.71 -25.52 2.37
CA PRO A 106 3.76 -26.45 1.80
C PRO A 106 3.29 -27.45 2.87
N PRO A 107 2.00 -27.80 2.96
CA PRO A 107 0.90 -27.26 2.18
C PRO A 107 0.44 -25.89 2.72
N ASP A 108 0.60 -24.84 1.91
CA ASP A 108 0.26 -23.45 2.25
C ASP A 108 -1.28 -23.23 2.26
N ASN A 109 -2.03 -24.31 2.05
CA ASN A 109 -3.48 -24.34 1.85
C ASN A 109 -4.25 -24.87 3.08
N VAL A 110 -3.57 -25.15 4.20
CA VAL A 110 -4.23 -25.72 5.38
C VAL A 110 -4.47 -24.60 6.38
N PRO A 111 -5.74 -24.20 6.62
CA PRO A 111 -6.08 -23.28 7.70
C PRO A 111 -5.50 -23.78 9.02
N ARG A 112 -5.10 -22.85 9.88
CA ARG A 112 -4.72 -23.16 11.26
C ARG A 112 -5.88 -23.95 11.88
N GLY A 113 -5.62 -25.18 12.34
CA GLY A 113 -6.66 -26.17 12.69
C GLY A 113 -7.59 -25.78 13.85
N ASP A 114 -7.29 -24.64 14.49
CA ASP A 114 -8.07 -23.92 15.49
C ASP A 114 -9.19 -23.04 14.90
N VAL A 115 -9.20 -22.81 13.58
CA VAL A 115 -10.23 -22.04 12.89
C VAL A 115 -11.09 -22.99 12.04
N GLN A 116 -12.20 -23.47 12.61
CA GLN A 116 -13.26 -24.11 11.85
C GLN A 116 -13.99 -23.04 11.03
N TYR A 117 -13.77 -23.04 9.71
CA TYR A 117 -14.67 -22.37 8.80
C TYR A 117 -15.83 -23.33 8.55
N ASP A 118 -16.99 -23.04 9.13
CA ASP A 118 -18.22 -23.63 8.63
C ASP A 118 -18.43 -23.12 7.20
N GLU A 119 -18.95 -24.03 6.37
CA GLU A 119 -19.41 -23.80 5.00
C GLU A 119 -18.38 -24.05 3.89
N ALA A 120 -18.44 -25.28 3.36
CA ALA A 120 -17.98 -25.59 2.03
C ALA A 120 -18.72 -24.70 1.03
N ALA A 121 -18.07 -23.63 0.58
CA ALA A 121 -18.44 -22.96 -0.65
C ALA A 121 -18.36 -24.01 -1.76
N THR A 122 -19.50 -24.60 -2.08
CA THR A 122 -19.68 -25.49 -3.20
C THR A 122 -19.53 -24.58 -4.42
N LEU A 123 -18.29 -24.42 -4.90
CA LEU A 123 -18.04 -23.91 -6.24
C LEU A 123 -18.86 -24.81 -7.15
N GLY A 124 -19.93 -24.24 -7.72
CA GLY A 124 -20.83 -24.95 -8.60
C GLY A 124 -20.02 -25.73 -9.62
N ALA A 125 -19.96 -27.05 -9.42
CA ALA A 125 -19.53 -27.98 -10.42
C ALA A 125 -20.54 -27.82 -11.56
N GLY A 126 -20.23 -26.93 -12.49
CA GLY A 126 -20.86 -26.91 -13.79
C GLY A 126 -20.69 -28.32 -14.35
N GLN A 127 -21.80 -29.05 -14.36
CA GLN A 127 -21.98 -30.30 -15.09
C GLN A 127 -21.56 -30.08 -16.53
N TYR A 128 -20.28 -30.35 -16.82
CA TYR A 128 -19.89 -30.78 -18.15
C TYR A 128 -20.00 -32.29 -18.12
N ASP A 129 -21.18 -32.74 -18.52
CA ASP A 129 -21.49 -34.12 -18.85
C ASP A 129 -20.45 -34.59 -19.87
N ARG A 130 -19.55 -35.45 -19.40
CA ARG A 130 -18.43 -35.98 -20.16
C ARG A 130 -18.79 -37.43 -20.49
N THR A 131 -19.79 -37.59 -21.33
CA THR A 131 -20.03 -38.85 -22.03
C THR A 131 -19.24 -38.86 -23.33
N ASP A 132 -18.35 -39.86 -23.40
CA ASP A 132 -17.97 -40.58 -24.61
C ASP A 132 -17.15 -39.82 -25.65
N ILE A 133 -15.83 -39.89 -25.43
CA ILE A 133 -14.84 -39.89 -26.50
C ILE A 133 -14.99 -41.23 -27.23
N ASN A 134 -15.56 -41.21 -28.43
CA ASN A 134 -15.11 -42.00 -29.58
C ASN A 134 -15.80 -41.51 -30.87
N ASP A 135 -15.04 -41.64 -31.95
CA ASP A 135 -15.49 -41.89 -33.32
C ASP A 135 -15.77 -40.70 -34.28
N ASP A 136 -14.76 -40.49 -35.13
CA ASP A 136 -14.82 -40.30 -36.59
C ASP A 136 -15.99 -39.51 -37.23
N GLY A 137 -15.74 -38.21 -37.43
CA GLY A 137 -16.53 -37.38 -38.32
C GLY A 137 -15.67 -36.37 -39.08
N GLN A 138 -15.24 -36.75 -40.29
CA GLN A 138 -14.72 -35.82 -41.29
C GLN A 138 -15.73 -34.69 -41.54
N TYR A 139 -15.30 -33.43 -41.40
CA TYR A 139 -15.95 -32.30 -42.06
C TYR A 139 -14.90 -31.45 -42.76
N ASP A 140 -14.89 -31.63 -44.09
CA ASP A 140 -14.39 -30.68 -45.06
C ASP A 140 -15.33 -29.47 -45.11
N GLN A 141 -14.79 -28.25 -45.02
CA GLN A 141 -15.49 -27.05 -45.45
C GLN A 141 -14.49 -25.93 -45.75
N THR A 142 -14.03 -25.92 -46.99
CA THR A 142 -13.66 -24.69 -47.69
C THR A 142 -14.93 -23.90 -48.04
N ALA A 143 -15.03 -22.63 -47.59
CA ALA A 143 -15.55 -21.48 -48.36
C ALA A 143 -15.91 -20.28 -47.46
N ARG A 144 -15.17 -19.18 -47.66
CA ARG A 144 -15.64 -17.82 -47.92
C ARG A 144 -17.01 -17.41 -47.33
N SER A 145 -17.03 -16.34 -46.53
CA SER A 145 -17.46 -15.00 -46.99
C SER A 145 -17.65 -14.00 -45.84
N ASN A 146 -17.26 -12.76 -46.12
CA ASN A 146 -17.52 -11.57 -45.32
C ASN A 146 -19.02 -11.27 -45.24
N ALA A 147 -19.53 -10.99 -44.05
CA ALA A 147 -20.53 -9.93 -43.81
C ALA A 147 -20.74 -9.74 -42.29
N LEU A 148 -20.44 -8.53 -41.80
CA LEU A 148 -20.95 -8.01 -40.54
C LEU A 148 -22.46 -7.70 -40.72
N PRO A 149 -23.34 -8.08 -39.76
CA PRO A 149 -24.66 -7.49 -39.65
C PRO A 149 -24.65 -6.29 -38.68
N PRO A 150 -25.61 -5.36 -38.84
CA PRO A 150 -25.57 -4.00 -38.30
C PRO A 150 -26.15 -3.90 -36.89
N ALA A 151 -25.84 -2.77 -36.25
CA ALA A 151 -26.42 -2.35 -34.98
C ALA A 151 -27.95 -2.14 -35.06
N GLU A 152 -28.57 -2.26 -33.88
CA GLU A 152 -29.96 -1.91 -33.51
C GLU A 152 -30.99 -3.05 -33.57
N PHE A 153 -31.23 -3.68 -32.41
CA PHE A 153 -32.55 -3.75 -31.72
C PHE A 153 -32.34 -4.41 -30.33
N LEU A 154 -32.60 -3.65 -29.26
CA LEU A 154 -32.42 -3.97 -27.83
C LEU A 154 -33.40 -5.05 -27.31
N PRO A 155 -33.10 -5.68 -26.17
CA PRO A 155 -33.90 -5.33 -24.99
C PRO A 155 -33.09 -5.19 -23.69
N ASP A 156 -33.34 -4.08 -23.01
CA ASP A 156 -33.35 -3.87 -21.55
C ASP A 156 -32.86 -5.05 -20.68
N GLN A 157 -31.57 -5.05 -20.33
CA GLN A 157 -31.04 -5.84 -19.20
C GLN A 157 -30.50 -4.89 -18.13
N ARG A 158 -31.27 -4.87 -17.05
CA ARG A 158 -31.06 -4.16 -15.81
C ARG A 158 -29.69 -4.46 -15.20
N HIS A 159 -29.14 -3.42 -14.58
CA HIS A 159 -27.90 -3.41 -13.81
C HIS A 159 -27.78 -4.59 -12.82
N HIS A 160 -26.73 -5.40 -12.98
CA HIS A 160 -26.28 -6.38 -11.98
C HIS A 160 -24.97 -5.96 -11.31
N TYR A 161 -24.84 -4.67 -10.97
CA TYR A 161 -23.89 -4.25 -9.94
C TYR A 161 -24.68 -3.99 -8.66
N SER A 162 -24.54 -4.90 -7.70
CA SER A 162 -24.91 -4.65 -6.31
C SER A 162 -24.16 -3.40 -5.85
N SER A 163 -24.91 -2.35 -5.49
CA SER A 163 -24.33 -1.14 -4.95
C SER A 163 -23.67 -1.44 -3.60
N LEU A 164 -22.35 -1.25 -3.51
CA LEU A 164 -21.53 -1.36 -2.29
C LEU A 164 -21.81 -0.20 -1.30
N ARG A 165 -23.08 0.17 -1.09
CA ARG A 165 -23.47 1.29 -0.23
C ARG A 165 -24.55 1.00 0.80
N GLU A 166 -25.04 -0.22 0.91
CA GLU A 166 -26.02 -0.58 1.92
C GLU A 166 -25.51 -1.74 2.78
N GLY A 167 -25.28 -1.45 4.07
CA GLY A 167 -25.08 -2.47 5.09
C GLY A 167 -23.64 -2.71 5.56
N LEU A 168 -22.86 -1.66 5.86
CA LEU A 168 -21.82 -1.78 6.88
C LEU A 168 -22.37 -1.26 8.20
N ASP A 169 -22.32 -2.12 9.20
CA ASP A 169 -22.87 -1.93 10.54
C ASP A 169 -22.45 -0.59 11.15
N VAL A 170 -23.46 0.21 11.52
CA VAL A 170 -23.34 1.63 11.93
C VAL A 170 -22.85 1.77 13.39
N ALA A 171 -22.45 0.67 14.03
CA ALA A 171 -21.95 0.68 15.41
C ALA A 171 -20.48 1.11 15.50
N GLU A 172 -19.61 0.62 14.61
CA GLU A 172 -18.16 0.86 14.70
C GLU A 172 -17.76 2.28 14.21
N ALA A 173 -18.57 2.87 13.31
CA ALA A 173 -18.35 4.23 12.80
C ALA A 173 -18.81 5.35 13.76
N LYS A 174 -19.60 5.03 14.79
CA LYS A 174 -20.07 6.00 15.78
C LYS A 174 -19.09 6.22 16.93
N GLU A 175 -18.34 5.19 17.35
CA GLU A 175 -17.31 5.37 18.39
C GLU A 175 -16.13 6.23 17.91
N LEU A 176 -15.76 6.12 16.63
CA LEU A 176 -14.71 6.94 16.00
C LEU A 176 -15.06 8.42 15.81
N ASN A 177 -16.35 8.77 15.86
CA ASN A 177 -16.85 10.15 15.69
C ASN A 177 -17.50 10.72 16.96
N SER A 178 -17.40 10.03 18.09
CA SER A 178 -17.88 10.57 19.36
C SER A 178 -16.87 11.59 19.92
N PRO A 179 -17.33 12.76 20.42
CA PRO A 179 -16.45 13.76 21.03
C PRO A 179 -15.75 13.26 22.32
N GLU A 180 -16.13 12.08 22.84
CA GLU A 180 -15.63 11.52 24.09
C GLU A 180 -14.40 10.61 23.91
N GLY A 181 -14.02 10.24 22.68
CA GLY A 181 -12.81 9.46 22.37
C GLY A 181 -11.52 10.28 22.16
N ALA A 182 -11.62 11.61 22.08
CA ALA A 182 -10.51 12.50 21.73
C ALA A 182 -9.66 12.98 22.93
N HIS A 183 -9.92 12.49 24.15
CA HIS A 183 -9.21 12.89 25.37
C HIS A 183 -8.13 11.90 25.83
N PHE A 184 -7.40 11.27 24.91
CA PHE A 184 -6.12 10.64 25.24
C PHE A 184 -4.95 11.63 25.06
N GLY A 185 -4.82 12.49 26.07
CA GLY A 185 -3.55 12.95 26.65
C GLY A 185 -2.34 13.20 25.74
N PHE A 186 -2.43 14.17 24.83
CA PHE A 186 -1.26 15.01 24.54
C PHE A 186 -1.44 16.31 25.31
N SER A 187 -0.75 16.37 26.44
CA SER A 187 -0.54 17.59 27.22
C SER A 187 -0.25 18.76 26.28
N GLU A 188 -1.02 19.83 26.42
CA GLU A 188 -0.70 21.19 25.98
C GLU A 188 0.62 21.63 26.64
N LEU A 189 1.74 21.14 26.12
CA LEU A 189 3.05 21.68 26.40
C LEU A 189 3.51 22.41 25.15
N ASP A 190 3.64 23.72 25.32
CA ASP A 190 4.13 24.69 24.36
C ASP A 190 5.36 24.11 23.62
N PRO A 191 5.38 24.05 22.27
CA PRO A 191 6.50 23.55 21.47
C PRO A 191 7.85 24.21 21.81
N ARG A 192 7.84 25.38 22.45
CA ARG A 192 9.02 26.05 23.01
C ARG A 192 9.77 25.20 24.03
N GLU A 193 9.11 24.24 24.69
CA GLU A 193 9.75 23.37 25.69
C GLU A 193 10.51 22.17 25.10
N ARG A 194 10.33 21.85 23.81
CA ARG A 194 11.02 20.69 23.19
C ARG A 194 12.42 20.97 22.66
N GLY A 195 12.90 22.22 22.70
CA GLY A 195 14.29 22.55 22.36
C GLY A 195 14.75 22.12 20.96
N LEU A 196 13.84 21.75 20.05
CA LEU A 196 14.17 21.45 18.67
C LEU A 196 14.32 22.77 17.93
N PRO A 197 15.47 23.02 17.25
CA PRO A 197 15.67 24.28 16.56
C PRO A 197 14.61 24.46 15.47
N MET A 198 14.06 25.67 15.36
CA MET A 198 13.28 26.05 14.19
C MET A 198 14.18 25.88 12.96
N VAL A 199 13.70 25.12 11.97
CA VAL A 199 14.45 24.85 10.74
C VAL A 199 13.70 25.55 9.62
N SER A 200 14.39 26.34 8.81
CA SER A 200 13.75 27.01 7.68
C SER A 200 13.35 25.99 6.61
N LEU A 201 12.09 26.05 6.17
CA LEU A 201 11.53 25.15 5.17
C LEU A 201 12.26 25.29 3.81
N LYS A 202 12.74 26.50 3.50
CA LYS A 202 13.58 26.86 2.35
C LYS A 202 14.88 26.06 2.29
N GLN A 203 15.41 25.56 3.42
CA GLN A 203 16.58 24.67 3.40
C GLN A 203 16.28 23.29 2.77
N HIS A 204 15.01 22.88 2.78
CA HIS A 204 14.54 21.64 2.19
C HIS A 204 13.95 21.84 0.77
N LEU A 205 13.79 23.09 0.32
CA LEU A 205 13.33 23.40 -1.03
C LEU A 205 14.48 23.32 -2.05
N PRO A 206 14.18 23.02 -3.34
CA PRO A 206 15.17 23.11 -4.41
C PRO A 206 15.73 24.53 -4.57
N LYS A 207 17.02 24.66 -4.94
CA LYS A 207 17.69 25.97 -5.12
C LYS A 207 17.03 26.91 -6.13
N LEU A 208 16.21 26.38 -7.04
CA LEU A 208 15.50 27.13 -8.08
C LEU A 208 13.98 27.07 -7.88
N PHE A 209 13.52 26.94 -6.63
CA PHE A 209 12.11 26.79 -6.29
C PHE A 209 11.23 27.90 -6.90
N ASP A 210 11.68 29.15 -6.84
CA ASP A 210 10.93 30.30 -7.37
C ASP A 210 10.79 30.29 -8.90
N LYS A 211 11.61 29.49 -9.60
CA LYS A 211 11.56 29.33 -11.06
C LYS A 211 10.77 28.10 -11.50
N LEU A 212 10.32 27.28 -10.56
CA LEU A 212 9.51 26.10 -10.87
C LEU A 212 8.10 26.54 -11.26
N ALA A 213 7.48 25.82 -12.20
CA ALA A 213 6.07 25.99 -12.48
C ALA A 213 5.22 25.57 -11.26
N SER A 214 4.02 26.14 -11.10
CA SER A 214 3.16 25.92 -9.94
C SER A 214 2.89 24.44 -9.64
N TYR A 215 2.68 23.62 -10.67
CA TYR A 215 2.48 22.17 -10.53
C TYR A 215 3.71 21.43 -9.95
N ALA A 216 4.91 22.00 -10.06
CA ALA A 216 6.14 21.45 -9.48
C ALA A 216 6.46 22.08 -8.11
N GLN A 217 5.94 23.27 -7.81
CA GLN A 217 6.11 23.95 -6.52
C GLN A 217 5.35 23.24 -5.40
N VAL A 218 4.08 22.90 -5.60
CA VAL A 218 3.24 22.21 -4.60
C VAL A 218 3.88 20.91 -4.07
N PRO A 219 4.31 19.94 -4.91
CA PRO A 219 4.97 18.73 -4.41
C PRO A 219 6.39 18.97 -3.88
N ALA A 220 7.03 20.09 -4.20
CA ALA A 220 8.29 20.48 -3.56
C ALA A 220 8.07 20.99 -2.13
N ILE A 221 7.03 21.81 -1.92
CA ILE A 221 6.59 22.25 -0.58
C ILE A 221 6.19 21.04 0.27
N GLU A 222 5.35 20.13 -0.24
CA GLU A 222 4.92 18.95 0.52
C GLU A 222 6.11 18.08 0.95
N ARG A 223 7.09 17.87 0.07
CA ARG A 223 8.30 17.11 0.40
C ARG A 223 9.13 17.82 1.47
N ALA A 224 9.28 19.13 1.38
CA ALA A 224 9.98 19.91 2.39
C ALA A 224 9.26 19.86 3.75
N PHE A 225 7.94 20.05 3.75
CA PHE A 225 7.11 19.97 4.95
C PHE A 225 7.18 18.59 5.63
N LYS A 226 7.07 17.51 4.84
CA LYS A 226 7.25 16.14 5.35
C LYS A 226 8.66 15.88 5.87
N ALA A 227 9.70 16.45 5.25
CA ALA A 227 11.08 16.34 5.74
C ALA A 227 11.26 17.01 7.12
N MET A 228 10.45 18.02 7.42
CA MET A 228 10.38 18.67 8.73
C MET A 228 9.46 17.94 9.72
N GLY A 229 8.90 16.80 9.35
CA GLY A 229 8.00 16.01 10.20
C GLY A 229 6.52 16.43 10.13
N GLY A 230 6.14 17.30 9.19
CA GLY A 230 4.75 17.74 9.02
C GLY A 230 4.21 18.62 10.15
N ASP A 231 5.09 19.30 10.87
CA ASP A 231 4.74 20.16 12.00
C ASP A 231 4.88 21.64 11.58
N PRO A 232 3.78 22.40 11.47
CA PRO A 232 3.79 23.79 11.01
C PRO A 232 4.45 24.74 12.02
N ASP A 233 4.57 24.36 13.29
CA ASP A 233 5.20 25.20 14.32
C ASP A 233 6.72 25.16 14.26
N ARG A 234 7.28 24.23 13.49
CA ARG A 234 8.73 24.19 13.20
C ARG A 234 9.16 25.19 12.12
N ILE A 235 8.20 25.73 11.37
CA ILE A 235 8.44 26.71 10.32
C ILE A 235 8.41 28.11 10.96
N PRO A 236 9.43 28.96 10.74
CA PRO A 236 9.38 30.35 11.17
C PRO A 236 8.11 31.05 10.65
N THR A 237 7.40 31.77 11.53
CA THR A 237 6.15 32.49 11.18
C THR A 237 6.21 33.28 9.86
N PRO A 238 7.23 34.10 9.56
CA PRO A 238 7.25 34.85 8.30
C PRO A 238 7.31 33.94 7.06
N GLU A 239 8.06 32.85 7.16
CA GLU A 239 8.19 31.86 6.09
C GLU A 239 6.90 31.05 5.93
N ARG A 240 6.25 30.72 7.05
CA ARG A 240 4.95 30.04 7.06
C ARG A 240 3.89 30.86 6.33
N THR A 241 3.81 32.17 6.63
CA THR A 241 2.88 33.08 5.96
C THR A 241 3.16 33.19 4.46
N GLU A 242 4.44 33.29 4.06
CA GLU A 242 4.83 33.36 2.65
C GLU A 242 4.40 32.10 1.87
N ILE A 243 4.64 30.91 2.44
CA ILE A 243 4.28 29.63 1.82
C ILE A 243 2.76 29.45 1.80
N ALA A 244 2.06 29.82 2.87
CA ALA A 244 0.60 29.76 2.92
C ALA A 244 -0.01 30.64 1.82
N SER A 245 0.42 31.90 1.69
CA SER A 245 -0.06 32.79 0.62
C SER A 245 0.21 32.24 -0.78
N LEU A 246 1.36 31.58 -1.00
CA LEU A 246 1.66 30.93 -2.29
C LEU A 246 0.72 29.75 -2.57
N LEU A 247 0.47 28.90 -1.57
CA LEU A 247 -0.41 27.74 -1.71
C LEU A 247 -1.86 28.15 -1.95
N ASP A 248 -2.32 29.21 -1.28
CA ASP A 248 -3.65 29.78 -1.47
C ASP A 248 -3.83 30.25 -2.93
N ALA A 249 -2.89 31.07 -3.43
CA ALA A 249 -2.90 31.55 -4.81
C ALA A 249 -2.85 30.42 -5.85
N ILE A 250 -2.05 29.36 -5.61
CA ILE A 250 -2.02 28.19 -6.50
C ILE A 250 -3.32 27.41 -6.44
N SER A 251 -3.94 27.30 -5.26
CA SER A 251 -5.20 26.59 -5.09
C SER A 251 -6.34 27.25 -5.87
N GLU A 252 -6.40 28.58 -5.87
CA GLU A 252 -7.36 29.36 -6.64
C GLU A 252 -7.08 29.27 -8.15
N ALA A 253 -5.82 29.43 -8.56
CA ALA A 253 -5.45 29.42 -9.98
C ALA A 253 -5.71 28.08 -10.67
N PHE A 254 -5.62 26.97 -9.93
CA PHE A 254 -5.82 25.60 -10.44
C PHE A 254 -7.08 24.96 -9.84
N ALA A 255 -8.12 25.76 -9.57
CA ALA A 255 -9.37 25.27 -9.01
C ALA A 255 -9.99 24.17 -9.88
N GLY A 256 -10.32 23.03 -9.27
CA GLY A 256 -10.85 21.85 -9.96
C GLY A 256 -9.80 20.89 -10.51
N GLU A 257 -8.52 21.28 -10.53
CA GLU A 257 -7.42 20.38 -10.90
C GLU A 257 -6.81 19.69 -9.66
N PRO A 258 -6.19 18.51 -9.83
CA PRO A 258 -5.50 17.81 -8.73
C PRO A 258 -4.43 18.68 -8.03
N THR A 259 -3.72 19.52 -8.79
CA THR A 259 -2.71 20.43 -8.23
C THR A 259 -3.34 21.47 -7.30
N GLY A 260 -4.47 22.07 -7.68
CA GLY A 260 -5.18 23.03 -6.84
C GLY A 260 -5.73 22.39 -5.56
N GLN A 261 -6.30 21.18 -5.67
CA GLN A 261 -6.77 20.42 -4.51
C GLN A 261 -5.64 20.08 -3.53
N GLN A 262 -4.47 19.70 -4.05
CA GLN A 262 -3.29 19.42 -3.23
C GLN A 262 -2.76 20.69 -2.55
N ALA A 263 -2.76 21.82 -3.26
CA ALA A 263 -2.37 23.11 -2.71
C ALA A 263 -3.32 23.56 -1.59
N ALA A 264 -4.63 23.43 -1.77
CA ALA A 264 -5.64 23.75 -0.75
C ALA A 264 -5.47 22.90 0.52
N ARG A 265 -5.20 21.59 0.36
CA ARG A 265 -4.92 20.71 1.50
C ARG A 265 -3.66 21.15 2.25
N LEU A 266 -2.55 21.38 1.55
CA LEU A 266 -1.30 21.85 2.17
C LEU A 266 -1.46 23.22 2.83
N PHE A 267 -2.27 24.11 2.25
CA PHE A 267 -2.60 25.39 2.85
C PHE A 267 -3.26 25.18 4.22
N GLY A 268 -4.28 24.33 4.31
CA GLY A 268 -4.93 24.00 5.59
C GLY A 268 -4.02 23.34 6.63
N GLU A 269 -2.96 22.65 6.19
CA GLU A 269 -1.96 22.05 7.08
C GLU A 269 -0.89 23.05 7.56
N ILE A 270 -0.55 24.05 6.75
CA ILE A 270 0.57 24.98 6.98
C ILE A 270 0.10 26.34 7.52
N ALA A 271 -1.11 26.78 7.20
CA ALA A 271 -1.59 28.11 7.55
C ALA A 271 -1.60 28.32 9.08
N PRO A 272 -1.20 29.51 9.56
CA PRO A 272 -1.38 29.88 10.95
C PRO A 272 -2.88 30.03 11.24
N PHE A 273 -3.43 29.20 12.14
CA PHE A 273 -4.69 29.49 12.81
C PHE A 273 -4.49 30.56 13.88
#